data_AF-A0A2X2YIK2-F1
#
_entry.id   AF-A0A2X2YIK2-F1
#
_cell.length_a   1.000
_cell.length_b   1.000
_cell.length_c   1.000
_cell.angle_alpha   90.00
_cell.angle_beta   90.00
_cell.angle_gamma   90.00
#
_symmetry.space_group_name_H-M   'P 1'
#
loop_
_entity.id
_entity.type
_entity.pdbx_description
1 polymer ?
#
loop_
_entity_poly.entity_id
_entity_poly.type
_entity_poly.pdbx_seq_one_letter_code
_entity_poly.pdbx_strand_id
1 'polypeptide(L)' 'MTVRLNELGASSINFVVRAWSKSGDLQNVYWDVLERIKREFDAAGISFPYPQMDVNFKRVKENAE' A
#
# COMPACT_ATOMS: atom_id res chain seq x y z
N MET A 1 -15.23 5.48 -14.58
CA MET A 1 -14.15 5.27 -13.59
C MET A 1 -14.38 3.92 -12.93
N THR A 2 -13.33 3.13 -12.73
CA THR A 2 -13.40 1.79 -12.13
C THR A 2 -12.60 1.79 -10.84
N VAL A 3 -13.18 1.31 -9.73
CA VAL A 3 -12.51 1.13 -8.42
C VAL A 3 -12.79 -0.29 -7.97
N ARG A 4 -11.75 -1.14 -7.87
CA ARG A 4 -11.90 -2.55 -7.49
C ARG A 4 -10.70 -3.03 -6.67
N LEU A 5 -10.93 -4.07 -5.87
CA LEU A 5 -9.85 -4.87 -5.31
C LEU A 5 -9.19 -5.65 -6.46
N ASN A 6 -7.90 -5.42 -6.68
CA ASN A 6 -7.17 -6.05 -7.78
C ASN A 6 -6.58 -7.39 -7.34
N GLU A 7 -5.87 -7.39 -6.22
CA GLU A 7 -5.15 -8.57 -5.73
C GLU A 7 -4.90 -8.50 -4.22
N LEU A 8 -4.65 -9.68 -3.66
CA LEU A 8 -4.16 -9.89 -2.30
C LEU A 8 -2.66 -10.17 -2.40
N GLY A 9 -1.84 -9.16 -2.10
CA GLY A 9 -0.38 -9.25 -2.14
C GLY A 9 0.20 -9.89 -0.88
N ALA A 10 1.53 -10.05 -0.85
CA ALA A 10 2.24 -10.73 0.25
C ALA A 10 2.17 -9.99 1.59
N SER A 11 2.14 -8.65 1.58
CA SER A 11 2.01 -7.82 2.79
C SER A 11 1.07 -6.63 2.59
N SER A 12 0.20 -6.68 1.57
CA SER A 12 -0.71 -5.58 1.23
C SER A 12 -1.95 -6.07 0.47
N ILE A 13 -3.02 -5.29 0.57
CA ILE A 13 -4.22 -5.45 -0.25
C ILE A 13 -4.18 -4.37 -1.34
N ASN A 14 -4.12 -4.78 -2.61
CA ASN A 14 -3.85 -3.85 -3.70
C ASN A 14 -5.17 -3.49 -4.40
N PHE A 15 -5.56 -2.22 -4.32
CA PHE A 15 -6.70 -1.66 -5.03
C PHE A 15 -6.25 -1.07 -6.37
N VAL A 16 -7.11 -1.21 -7.39
CA VAL A 16 -6.91 -0.57 -8.69
C VAL A 16 -7.99 0.47 -8.93
N VAL A 17 -7.55 1.67 -9.33
CA VAL A 17 -8.41 2.77 -9.76
C VAL A 17 -8.05 3.13 -11.20
N ARG A 18 -9.04 3.12 -12.10
CA ARG A 18 -8.89 3.55 -13.50
C ARG A 18 -9.84 4.70 -13.80
N ALA A 19 -9.28 5.85 -14.17
CA ALA A 19 -10.00 7.04 -14.57
C ALA A 19 -9.55 7.49 -15.97
N TRP A 20 -10.45 8.13 -16.72
CA TRP A 20 -10.15 8.69 -18.04
C TRP A 20 -10.05 10.21 -17.90
N SER A 21 -9.00 10.80 -18.48
CA SER A 21 -8.75 12.23 -18.50
C SER A 21 -8.36 12.66 -19.91
N LYS A 22 -8.46 13.95 -20.22
CA LYS A 22 -7.89 14.49 -21.46
C LYS A 22 -6.37 14.33 -21.45
N SER A 23 -5.77 14.12 -22.62
CA SER A 23 -4.32 13.86 -22.71
C SER A 23 -3.46 14.97 -22.11
N GLY A 24 -3.87 16.24 -22.25
CA GLY A 24 -3.15 17.39 -21.67
C GLY A 24 -3.20 17.46 -20.14
N ASP A 25 -4.23 16.87 -19.53
CA ASP A 25 -4.48 16.96 -18.08
C ASP A 25 -4.08 15.67 -17.35
N LEU A 26 -3.71 14.61 -18.07
CA LEU A 26 -3.51 13.28 -17.52
C LEU A 26 -2.50 13.27 -16.36
N GLN A 27 -1.39 13.99 -16.52
CA GLN A 27 -0.33 14.02 -15.51
C GLN A 27 -0.74 14.84 -14.28
N ASN A 28 -1.43 15.97 -14.48
CA ASN A 28 -1.93 16.80 -13.38
C ASN A 28 -2.96 16.03 -12.56
N VAL A 29 -3.94 15.40 -13.21
CA VAL A 29 -4.95 14.57 -12.54
C VAL A 29 -4.30 13.41 -11.79
N TYR A 30 -3.27 12.78 -12.36
CA TYR A 30 -2.54 11.71 -11.70
C TYR A 30 -1.91 12.18 -10.38
N TRP A 31 -1.18 13.31 -10.39
CA TRP A 31 -0.53 13.84 -9.19
C TRP A 31 -1.54 14.32 -8.14
N ASP A 32 -2.58 15.05 -8.56
CA ASP A 32 -3.60 15.58 -7.67
C ASP A 32 -4.34 14.45 -6.94
N VAL A 33 -4.69 13.39 -7.67
CA VAL A 33 -5.38 12.23 -7.09
C VAL A 33 -4.47 11.48 -6.12
N LEU A 34 -3.19 11.28 -6.45
CA LEU A 34 -2.23 10.61 -5.55
C LEU A 34 -2.01 11.38 -4.24
N GLU A 35 -1.83 12.70 -4.32
CA GLU A 35 -1.67 13.54 -3.14
C GLU A 35 -2.92 13.47 -2.25
N ARG A 36 -4.10 13.59 -2.87
CA ARG A 36 -5.36 13.54 -2.15
C ARG A 36 -5.58 12.18 -1.50
N ILE A 37 -5.30 11.08 -2.19
CA ILE A 37 -5.41 9.73 -1.61
C ILE A 37 -4.54 9.61 -0.35
N LYS A 38 -3.29 10.09 -0.39
CA LYS A 38 -2.40 10.02 0.78
C LYS A 38 -2.97 10.81 1.96
N ARG A 39 -3.38 12.06 1.73
CA ARG A 39 -3.91 12.95 2.77
C ARG A 39 -5.18 12.38 3.41
N GLU A 40 -6.10 11.89 2.60
CA GLU A 40 -7.39 11.36 3.07
C GLU A 40 -7.21 10.01 3.78
N PHE A 41 -6.29 9.16 3.32
CA PHE A 41 -5.99 7.89 4.01
C PHE A 41 -5.37 8.13 5.38
N ASP A 42 -4.44 9.09 5.48
CA ASP A 42 -3.86 9.48 6.76
C ASP A 42 -4.93 10.02 7.72
N ALA A 43 -5.83 10.88 7.23
CA ALA A 43 -6.93 11.43 8.02
C ALA A 43 -7.94 10.36 8.46
N ALA A 44 -8.18 9.34 7.63
CA ALA A 44 -9.02 8.20 7.95
C ALA A 44 -8.33 7.15 8.85
N GLY A 45 -7.05 7.33 9.18
CA GLY A 45 -6.27 6.38 9.98
C GLY A 45 -5.87 5.10 9.23
N ILE A 46 -5.91 5.12 7.91
CA ILE A 46 -5.49 3.99 7.05
C ILE A 46 -3.99 4.14 6.78
N SER A 47 -3.18 3.23 7.31
CA SER A 47 -1.75 3.19 7.05
C SER A 47 -1.40 2.32 5.85
N PHE A 48 -0.33 2.68 5.14
CA PHE A 48 0.26 1.80 4.13
C PHE A 48 1.19 0.80 4.83
N PRO A 49 0.94 -0.51 4.70
CA PRO A 49 1.75 -1.51 5.38
C PRO A 49 3.16 -1.56 4.77
N TYR A 50 4.17 -1.64 5.63
CA TYR A 50 5.52 -2.04 5.22
C TYR A 50 5.57 -3.54 4.96
N PRO A 51 6.61 -4.05 4.25
CA PRO A 51 6.82 -5.48 4.12
C PRO A 51 6.85 -6.16 5.50
N GLN A 52 5.88 -7.04 5.75
CA GLN A 52 5.75 -7.73 7.02
C GLN A 52 6.54 -9.04 6.98
N MET A 53 7.36 -9.26 8.00
CA MET A 53 8.12 -10.50 8.17
C MET A 53 7.95 -11.00 9.61
N ASP A 54 7.30 -12.16 9.75
CA ASP A 54 7.12 -12.79 11.05
C ASP A 54 8.38 -13.60 11.40
N VAL A 55 9.00 -13.27 12.54
CA VAL A 55 10.23 -13.90 13.01
C VAL A 55 9.91 -14.80 14.19
N ASN A 56 10.20 -16.11 14.06
CA ASN A 56 10.14 -17.04 15.17
C ASN A 56 11.53 -17.24 15.77
N PHE A 57 11.75 -16.72 16.98
CA PHE A 57 13.03 -16.80 17.66
C PHE A 57 13.11 -18.03 18.58
N LYS A 58 14.07 -18.93 18.32
CA LYS A 58 14.39 -20.06 19.19
C LYS A 58 15.73 -19.80 19.87
N ARG A 59 15.73 -19.73 21.21
CA ARG A 59 16.96 -19.60 21.99
C ARG A 59 17.71 -20.92 21.97
N VAL A 60 18.88 -20.94 21.34
CA VAL A 60 19.81 -22.07 21.42
C VAL A 60 20.48 -22.02 22.80
N LYS A 61 20.42 -23.12 23.55
CA LYS A 61 21.19 -23.26 24.80
C LYS A 61 22.65 -23.47 24.44
N GLU A 62 23.52 -22.64 24.97
CA GLU A 62 24.97 -22.81 24.91
C GLU A 62 25.33 -24.02 25.77
N ASN A 63 25.91 -25.06 25.15
CA ASN A 63 26.43 -26.20 25.90
C ASN A 63 27.67 -25.71 26.65
N ALA A 64 27.60 -25.67 27.98
CA ALA A 64 28.77 -25.44 28.81
C ALA A 64 29.73 -26.63 28.63
N GLU A 65 30.94 -26.34 28.14
CA GLU A 65 32.09 -27.25 28.21
C GLU A 65 32.45 -27.58 29.67
#